data_AF-A2E986-F1
#
_entry.id   AF-A2E986-F1
#
_cell.length_a   1.000
_cell.length_b   1.000
_cell.length_c   1.000
_cell.angle_alpha   90.00
_cell.angle_beta   90.00
_cell.angle_gamma   90.00
#
_symmetry.space_group_name_H-M   'P 1'
#
loop_
_entity.id
_entity.type
_entity.pdbx_description
1 polymer ?
#
loop_
_entity_poly.entity_id
_entity_poly.type
_entity_poly.pdbx_seq_one_letter_code
_entity_poly.pdbx_strand_id
1 'polypeptide(L)'
;MKIFYHNLLGGLFANKSEAKSINTTYKYSIPTEVTDEFRDQDNKFTFALVYPEINLYNIWQQTNNPLNERPKAANNSHYYVEGYYNITILANRNETNCIWGGLLLSHTENLMDGCPGGKDWFYTIGYVGTGWRADKQLLIPSNDSGVNIVSLWVKVIDDKYKVMLTCKANNYAIFSNKLFYLVFVMISE
;
A
#
# COMPACT_ATOMS: atom_id res chain seq x y z
N MET A 1 -12.85 5.43 -0.54
CA MET A 1 -12.71 5.02 -1.96
C MET A 1 -11.34 4.42 -2.25
N LYS A 2 -11.23 3.34 -3.05
CA LYS A 2 -9.93 2.79 -3.47
C LYS A 2 -9.38 3.61 -4.64
N ILE A 3 -8.12 4.02 -4.56
CA ILE A 3 -7.42 4.80 -5.60
C ILE A 3 -6.23 4.07 -6.20
N PHE A 4 -5.80 2.97 -5.57
CA PHE A 4 -4.72 2.14 -6.04
C PHE A 4 -4.98 0.68 -5.66
N TYR A 5 -4.64 -0.23 -6.56
CA TYR A 5 -4.60 -1.66 -6.35
C TYR A 5 -3.47 -2.25 -7.19
N HIS A 6 -2.64 -3.07 -6.56
CA HIS A 6 -1.64 -3.86 -7.26
C HIS A 6 -1.73 -5.29 -6.76
N ASN A 7 -1.91 -6.21 -7.70
CA ASN A 7 -1.80 -7.64 -7.52
C ASN A 7 -0.78 -8.19 -8.52
N LEU A 8 0.25 -8.89 -8.03
CA LEU A 8 1.33 -9.41 -8.87
C LEU A 8 0.90 -10.48 -9.89
N LEU A 9 -0.33 -10.99 -9.82
CA LEU A 9 -0.90 -11.79 -10.91
C LEU A 9 -0.95 -11.01 -12.24
N GLY A 10 -1.02 -9.68 -12.20
CA GLY A 10 -0.91 -8.80 -13.37
C GLY A 10 0.51 -8.36 -13.71
N GLY A 11 1.52 -8.91 -13.04
CA GLY A 11 2.90 -8.45 -13.11
C GLY A 11 3.13 -7.10 -12.44
N LEU A 12 4.32 -6.54 -12.66
CA LEU A 12 4.69 -5.21 -12.18
C LEU A 12 4.11 -4.10 -13.04
N PHE A 13 4.23 -2.87 -12.54
CA PHE A 13 4.01 -1.71 -13.40
C PHE A 13 5.17 -1.56 -14.38
N ALA A 14 4.87 -1.24 -15.63
CA ALA A 14 5.88 -1.08 -16.68
C ALA A 14 6.83 0.10 -16.40
N ASN A 15 6.31 1.16 -15.78
CA ASN A 15 7.05 2.35 -15.38
C ASN A 15 6.20 3.21 -14.42
N LYS A 16 6.80 4.26 -13.84
CA LYS A 16 6.10 5.16 -12.91
C LYS A 16 4.93 5.92 -13.56
N SER A 17 4.89 6.07 -14.90
CA SER A 17 3.76 6.69 -15.59
C SER A 17 2.54 5.76 -15.61
N GLU A 18 2.74 4.48 -15.92
CA GLU A 18 1.67 3.47 -15.81
C GLU A 18 1.18 3.37 -14.36
N ALA A 19 2.09 3.44 -13.39
CA ALA A 19 1.75 3.43 -11.98
C ALA A 19 0.89 4.63 -11.52
N LYS A 20 0.81 5.72 -12.29
CA LYS A 20 -0.06 6.87 -12.00
C LYS A 20 -1.46 6.73 -12.56
N SER A 21 -1.64 5.97 -13.64
CA SER A 21 -2.93 5.81 -14.32
C SER A 21 -2.98 4.49 -15.08
N ILE A 22 -3.80 3.56 -14.58
CA ILE A 22 -4.10 2.30 -15.26
C ILE A 22 -5.40 1.72 -14.71
N ASN A 23 -6.12 0.99 -15.55
CA ASN A 23 -7.34 0.29 -15.16
C ASN A 23 -7.39 -1.10 -15.80
N THR A 24 -6.84 -2.08 -15.10
CA THR A 24 -6.86 -3.50 -15.47
C THR A 24 -7.30 -4.33 -14.26
N THR A 25 -7.60 -5.61 -14.48
CA THR A 25 -8.05 -6.54 -13.42
C THR A 25 -7.14 -6.57 -12.19
N TYR A 26 -5.82 -6.53 -12.40
CA TYR A 26 -4.82 -6.70 -11.34
C TYR A 26 -4.02 -5.44 -11.02
N LYS A 27 -4.10 -4.40 -11.86
CA LYS A 27 -3.48 -3.11 -11.65
C LYS A 27 -4.51 -2.01 -11.87
N TYR A 28 -4.83 -1.27 -10.82
CA TYR A 28 -5.69 -0.10 -10.86
C TYR A 28 -4.98 1.07 -10.17
N SER A 29 -4.96 2.23 -10.78
CA SER A 29 -4.32 3.41 -10.21
C SER A 29 -4.96 4.68 -10.76
N ILE A 30 -5.40 5.56 -9.87
CA ILE A 30 -5.91 6.91 -10.17
C ILE A 30 -5.44 7.99 -9.16
N PRO A 31 -4.23 7.95 -8.57
CA PRO A 31 -3.77 8.98 -7.63
C PRO A 31 -3.72 10.40 -8.26
N THR A 32 -3.70 10.51 -9.59
CA THR A 32 -3.79 11.78 -10.32
C THR A 32 -5.19 12.41 -10.27
N GLU A 33 -6.22 11.64 -9.93
CA GLU A 33 -7.62 12.11 -9.82
C GLU A 33 -7.98 12.51 -8.38
N VAL A 34 -7.06 12.36 -7.42
CA VAL A 34 -7.27 12.77 -6.03
C VAL A 34 -7.05 14.28 -5.92
N THR A 35 -8.13 15.03 -6.06
CA THR A 35 -8.22 16.49 -5.93
C THR A 35 -8.67 16.93 -4.53
N ASP A 36 -8.75 18.23 -4.27
CA ASP A 36 -9.14 18.78 -2.96
C ASP A 36 -10.55 18.37 -2.50
N GLU A 37 -11.43 17.92 -3.40
CA GLU A 37 -12.74 17.36 -3.04
C GLU A 37 -12.64 16.07 -2.21
N PHE A 38 -11.47 15.43 -2.21
CA PHE A 38 -11.17 14.25 -1.42
C PHE A 38 -10.73 14.54 0.01
N ARG A 39 -10.59 15.81 0.38
CA ARG A 39 -10.25 16.23 1.75
C ARG A 39 -11.43 16.03 2.70
N ASP A 40 -11.10 15.81 3.96
CA ASP A 40 -12.04 15.81 5.07
C ASP A 40 -12.26 17.25 5.58
N GLN A 41 -13.10 17.42 6.60
CA GLN A 41 -13.51 18.74 7.12
C GLN A 41 -12.33 19.57 7.67
N ASP A 42 -11.25 18.91 8.09
CA ASP A 42 -10.01 19.55 8.56
C ASP A 42 -9.06 19.93 7.42
N ASN A 43 -9.53 19.86 6.17
CA ASN A 43 -8.80 20.17 4.95
C ASN A 43 -7.59 19.25 4.69
N LYS A 44 -7.57 18.04 5.26
CA LYS A 44 -6.54 17.01 5.00
C LYS A 44 -7.13 15.81 4.27
N PHE A 45 -6.27 15.01 3.66
CA PHE A 45 -6.67 13.72 3.12
C PHE A 45 -6.51 12.63 4.18
N THR A 46 -7.56 11.87 4.50
CA THR A 46 -7.41 10.58 5.18
C THR A 46 -7.18 9.45 4.18
N PHE A 47 -6.00 8.82 4.26
CA PHE A 47 -5.64 7.66 3.45
C PHE A 47 -5.65 6.37 4.27
N ALA A 48 -5.75 5.24 3.56
CA ALA A 48 -5.42 3.93 4.11
C ALA A 48 -4.60 3.08 3.14
N LEU A 49 -3.50 2.54 3.64
CA LEU A 49 -2.59 1.61 2.97
C LEU A 49 -2.81 0.21 3.55
N VAL A 50 -3.10 -0.76 2.70
CA VAL A 50 -3.55 -2.09 3.15
C VAL A 50 -2.74 -3.20 2.50
N TYR A 51 -2.22 -4.10 3.34
CA TYR A 51 -1.55 -5.34 2.97
C TYR A 51 -2.36 -6.54 3.46
N PRO A 52 -3.31 -7.04 2.66
CA PRO A 52 -4.27 -8.02 3.13
C PRO A 52 -3.66 -9.40 3.40
N GLU A 53 -2.53 -9.76 2.76
CA GLU A 53 -1.85 -11.06 2.97
C GLU A 53 -1.20 -11.19 4.34
N ILE A 54 -0.73 -10.07 4.91
CA ILE A 54 -0.06 -10.02 6.21
C ILE A 54 -0.92 -9.36 7.29
N ASN A 55 -2.19 -9.06 6.97
CA ASN A 55 -3.16 -8.43 7.86
C ASN A 55 -2.64 -7.13 8.51
N LEU A 56 -1.85 -6.35 7.77
CA LEU A 56 -1.34 -5.04 8.21
C LEU A 56 -1.95 -3.92 7.39
N TYR A 57 -2.20 -2.79 8.04
CA TYR A 57 -2.65 -1.58 7.38
C TYR A 57 -2.25 -0.34 8.18
N ASN A 58 -2.15 0.78 7.49
CA ASN A 58 -1.97 2.11 8.08
C ASN A 58 -3.11 3.01 7.62
N ILE A 59 -3.70 3.75 8.54
CA ILE A 59 -4.66 4.83 8.31
C ILE A 59 -4.04 6.09 8.93
N TRP A 60 -3.90 7.13 8.11
CA TRP A 60 -3.28 8.38 8.52
C TRP A 60 -3.88 9.53 7.70
N GLN A 61 -3.61 10.75 8.16
CA GLN A 61 -3.87 11.95 7.38
C GLN A 61 -2.57 12.59 6.90
N GLN A 62 -2.63 13.29 5.77
CA GLN A 62 -1.59 14.20 5.31
C GLN A 62 -2.22 15.37 4.51
N THR A 63 -1.53 16.50 4.47
CA THR A 63 -2.01 17.71 3.78
C THR A 63 -1.95 17.56 2.28
N ASN A 64 -0.88 17.01 1.72
CA ASN A 64 -0.73 16.96 0.26
C ASN A 64 -1.15 15.59 -0.29
N ASN A 65 -1.64 15.57 -1.53
CA ASN A 65 -1.67 14.34 -2.31
C ASN A 65 -0.22 13.82 -2.36
N PRO A 66 0.05 12.53 -2.08
CA PRO A 66 1.39 11.96 -2.15
C PRO A 66 2.18 12.24 -3.44
N LEU A 67 1.51 12.44 -4.58
CA LEU A 67 2.15 12.84 -5.85
C LEU A 67 2.67 14.28 -5.88
N ASN A 68 2.16 15.14 -4.99
CA ASN A 68 2.51 16.55 -4.86
C ASN A 68 3.43 16.81 -3.66
N GLU A 69 3.74 15.78 -2.88
CA GLU A 69 4.76 15.87 -1.83
C GLU A 69 6.14 16.12 -2.43
N ARG A 70 7.03 16.72 -1.63
CA ARG A 70 8.43 16.87 -2.03
C ARG A 70 9.05 15.48 -2.27
N PRO A 71 9.85 15.30 -3.32
CA PRO A 71 10.59 14.05 -3.52
C PRO A 71 11.40 13.70 -2.28
N LYS A 72 11.36 12.43 -1.91
CA LYS A 72 12.05 11.92 -0.73
C LYS A 72 13.55 12.20 -0.78
N ALA A 73 14.07 12.83 0.28
CA ALA A 73 15.52 12.90 0.52
C ALA A 73 16.04 11.55 1.04
N ALA A 74 17.11 11.03 0.44
CA ALA A 74 17.73 9.74 0.82
C ALA A 74 18.96 9.92 1.73
N ASN A 75 18.88 10.84 2.69
CA ASN A 75 19.99 11.22 3.58
C ASN A 75 19.90 10.59 4.99
N ASN A 76 18.91 9.72 5.22
CA ASN A 76 18.60 9.12 6.51
C ASN A 76 18.15 10.09 7.61
N SER A 77 17.74 11.30 7.24
CA SER A 77 17.11 12.26 8.15
C SER A 77 15.60 12.10 8.08
N HIS A 78 15.07 11.16 8.86
CA HIS A 78 13.64 10.82 8.88
C HIS A 78 12.76 12.02 9.21
N TYR A 79 11.61 12.12 8.54
CA TYR A 79 10.60 13.14 8.80
C TYR A 79 9.19 12.60 8.55
N TYR A 80 8.18 13.38 8.89
CA TYR A 80 6.79 13.10 8.55
C TYR A 80 6.35 14.02 7.42
N VAL A 81 5.50 13.52 6.52
CA VAL A 81 4.86 14.34 5.48
C VAL A 81 4.05 15.48 6.10
N GLU A 82 3.78 16.51 5.31
CA GLU A 82 3.06 17.69 5.83
C GLU A 82 1.67 17.31 6.35
N GLY A 83 1.31 17.85 7.52
CA GLY A 83 0.01 17.60 8.14
C GLY A 83 -0.20 16.18 8.65
N TYR A 84 0.87 15.37 8.72
CA TYR A 84 0.81 13.99 9.21
C TYR A 84 0.06 13.87 10.53
N TYR A 85 -0.95 13.00 10.56
CA TYR A 85 -1.65 12.61 11.77
C TYR A 85 -1.93 11.12 11.73
N ASN A 86 -1.50 10.39 12.76
CA ASN A 86 -1.72 8.95 12.83
C ASN A 86 -3.13 8.65 13.36
N ILE A 87 -3.86 7.76 12.68
CA ILE A 87 -5.16 7.27 13.14
C ILE A 87 -5.01 5.80 13.57
N THR A 88 -4.38 4.97 12.75
CA THR A 88 -4.07 3.58 13.08
C THR A 88 -2.85 3.13 12.28
N ILE A 89 -1.75 2.79 12.92
CA ILE A 89 -0.53 2.35 12.23
C ILE A 89 -0.17 0.94 12.71
N LEU A 90 -0.33 -0.06 11.84
CA LEU A 90 0.03 -1.46 12.14
C LEU A 90 1.26 -1.93 11.35
N ALA A 91 1.50 -1.35 10.17
CA ALA A 91 2.74 -1.51 9.43
C ALA A 91 3.71 -0.42 9.85
N ASN A 92 4.49 -0.67 10.91
CA ASN A 92 5.48 0.27 11.42
C ASN A 92 6.85 -0.38 11.60
N ARG A 93 7.75 -0.11 10.67
CA ARG A 93 9.20 -0.20 10.85
C ARG A 93 9.64 0.99 11.68
N ASN A 94 10.31 0.71 12.79
CA ASN A 94 10.98 1.72 13.60
C ASN A 94 12.48 1.44 13.63
N GLU A 95 13.08 1.38 12.44
CA GLU A 95 14.48 1.02 12.24
C GLU A 95 15.27 2.15 11.58
N THR A 96 16.60 2.09 11.68
CA THR A 96 17.52 3.15 11.26
C THR A 96 17.34 3.63 9.83
N ASN A 97 16.92 2.77 8.90
CA ASN A 97 16.88 3.08 7.46
C ASN A 97 15.48 3.39 6.90
N CYS A 98 14.42 3.10 7.65
CA CYS A 98 13.05 3.47 7.28
C CYS A 98 12.14 3.52 8.50
N ILE A 99 11.47 4.66 8.66
CA ILE A 99 10.40 4.89 9.63
C ILE A 99 9.14 5.28 8.86
N TRP A 100 7.98 4.73 9.25
CA TRP A 100 6.71 5.14 8.66
C TRP A 100 6.43 6.61 8.95
N GLY A 101 6.18 7.41 7.90
CA GLY A 101 5.92 8.85 8.08
C GLY A 101 4.88 9.45 7.13
N GLY A 102 4.07 8.62 6.48
CA GLY A 102 3.16 9.00 5.39
C GLY A 102 3.78 8.79 4.00
N LEU A 103 2.96 8.92 2.95
CA LEU A 103 3.38 8.62 1.58
C LEU A 103 3.87 9.88 0.85
N LEU A 104 4.98 9.72 0.13
CA LEU A 104 5.57 10.73 -0.75
C LEU A 104 6.21 10.09 -1.98
N LEU A 105 6.55 10.92 -2.97
CA LEU A 105 7.28 10.49 -4.16
C LEU A 105 8.60 9.80 -3.80
N SER A 106 8.79 8.59 -4.33
CA SER A 106 10.00 7.81 -4.08
C SER A 106 11.14 8.17 -5.04
N HIS A 107 12.37 8.00 -4.55
CA HIS A 107 13.60 8.22 -5.31
C HIS A 107 14.13 6.95 -6.02
N THR A 108 13.41 5.82 -5.94
CA THR A 108 13.87 4.50 -6.43
C THR A 108 12.85 3.83 -7.37
N GLU A 109 12.84 2.50 -7.45
CA GLU A 109 12.02 1.64 -8.31
C GLU A 109 10.53 1.55 -7.94
N ASN A 110 9.94 2.62 -7.41
CA ASN A 110 8.50 2.70 -7.19
C ASN A 110 7.98 4.14 -7.32
N LEU A 111 6.67 4.31 -7.41
CA LEU A 111 6.05 5.62 -7.53
C LEU A 111 6.13 6.39 -6.20
N MET A 112 5.72 5.76 -5.10
CA MET A 112 5.68 6.34 -3.76
C MET A 112 6.08 5.30 -2.71
N ASP A 113 6.70 5.76 -1.63
CA ASP A 113 7.05 4.92 -0.48
C ASP A 113 6.70 5.63 0.83
N GLY A 114 6.70 4.89 1.93
CA GLY A 114 6.25 5.39 3.24
C GLY A 114 7.39 5.77 4.18
N CYS A 115 8.62 5.91 3.69
CA CYS A 115 9.81 6.16 4.49
C CYS A 115 10.40 7.56 4.27
N PRO A 116 9.69 8.68 4.55
CA PRO A 116 10.25 10.01 4.33
C PRO A 116 11.59 10.20 5.05
N GLY A 117 12.62 10.60 4.30
CA GLY A 117 13.98 10.79 4.81
C GLY A 117 14.82 9.51 4.92
N GLY A 118 14.21 8.32 4.85
CA GLY A 118 14.89 7.03 4.93
C GLY A 118 15.69 6.66 3.67
N LYS A 119 16.67 5.77 3.83
CA LYS A 119 17.43 5.19 2.70
C LYS A 119 16.70 4.03 2.04
N ASP A 120 15.94 3.27 2.82
CA ASP A 120 15.13 2.16 2.30
C ASP A 120 13.79 2.66 1.79
N TRP A 121 13.09 1.84 1.00
CA TRP A 121 11.87 2.20 0.29
C TRP A 121 10.75 1.20 0.57
N PHE A 122 10.41 1.05 1.85
CA PHE A 122 9.29 0.24 2.28
C PHE A 122 7.95 0.94 2.09
N TYR A 123 6.89 0.18 2.26
CA TYR A 123 5.52 0.61 2.05
C TYR A 123 5.23 1.05 0.61
N THR A 124 5.74 0.24 -0.32
CA THR A 124 5.80 0.56 -1.75
C THR A 124 4.41 0.67 -2.38
N ILE A 125 4.21 1.76 -3.12
CA ILE A 125 3.10 1.94 -4.07
C ILE A 125 3.67 2.12 -5.47
N GLY A 126 3.11 1.39 -6.44
CA GLY A 126 3.50 1.48 -7.85
C GLY A 126 4.88 0.89 -8.12
N TYR A 127 5.13 -0.36 -7.70
CA TYR A 127 6.43 -1.02 -7.86
C TYR A 127 6.74 -1.30 -9.35
N VAL A 128 7.92 -0.87 -9.79
CA VAL A 128 8.40 -0.97 -11.18
C VAL A 128 9.78 -1.66 -11.28
N GLY A 129 10.26 -2.25 -10.18
CA GLY A 129 11.58 -2.87 -10.11
C GLY A 129 11.67 -4.18 -10.89
N THR A 130 12.79 -4.89 -10.76
CA THR A 130 12.98 -6.20 -11.44
C THR A 130 13.17 -7.37 -10.46
N GLY A 131 13.10 -7.08 -9.16
CA GLY A 131 13.26 -8.05 -8.07
C GLY A 131 13.61 -7.31 -6.78
N TRP A 132 13.19 -7.86 -5.64
CA TRP A 132 13.47 -7.29 -4.32
C TRP A 132 14.28 -8.28 -3.48
N ARG A 133 15.29 -7.77 -2.74
CA ARG A 133 16.32 -8.54 -2.00
C ARG A 133 17.24 -9.40 -2.89
N ALA A 134 18.26 -9.99 -2.27
CA ALA A 134 19.37 -10.67 -2.98
C ALA A 134 18.92 -11.91 -3.76
N ASP A 135 17.81 -12.51 -3.38
CA ASP A 135 17.16 -13.64 -4.04
C ASP A 135 16.26 -13.22 -5.21
N LYS A 136 16.14 -11.91 -5.47
CA LYS A 136 15.38 -11.31 -6.58
C LYS A 136 13.93 -11.81 -6.66
N GLN A 137 13.32 -12.15 -5.52
CA GLN A 137 11.91 -12.53 -5.52
C GLN A 137 11.08 -11.36 -6.02
N LEU A 138 10.14 -11.66 -6.92
CA LEU A 138 9.21 -10.69 -7.46
C LEU A 138 8.09 -10.46 -6.42
N LEU A 139 8.35 -9.59 -5.46
CA LEU A 139 7.42 -9.21 -4.41
C LEU A 139 7.36 -7.69 -4.25
N ILE A 140 6.20 -7.17 -3.83
CA ILE A 140 6.02 -5.75 -3.52
C ILE A 140 6.54 -5.48 -2.11
N PRO A 141 7.50 -4.56 -1.90
CA PRO A 141 8.05 -4.33 -0.57
C PRO A 141 7.07 -3.60 0.35
N SER A 142 6.71 -4.25 1.46
CA SER A 142 5.68 -3.79 2.40
C SER A 142 6.28 -3.35 3.75
N ASN A 143 6.01 -4.06 4.84
CA ASN A 143 6.55 -3.85 6.18
C ASN A 143 7.55 -4.97 6.52
N ASP A 144 8.80 -4.79 6.11
CA ASP A 144 9.89 -5.77 6.25
C ASP A 144 9.69 -7.15 5.61
N SER A 145 8.70 -7.23 4.74
CA SER A 145 8.35 -8.42 3.99
C SER A 145 7.85 -8.03 2.60
N GLY A 146 7.84 -9.00 1.71
CA GLY A 146 7.30 -8.87 0.37
C GLY A 146 5.87 -9.38 0.35
N VAL A 147 4.99 -8.71 -0.38
CA VAL A 147 3.58 -9.10 -0.59
C VAL A 147 3.27 -9.16 -2.06
N ASN A 148 2.21 -9.86 -2.43
CA ASN A 148 1.67 -9.88 -3.79
C ASN A 148 0.60 -8.82 -4.01
N ILE A 149 -0.03 -8.35 -2.93
CA ILE A 149 -1.21 -7.49 -2.97
C ILE A 149 -1.03 -6.28 -2.05
N VAL A 150 -1.28 -5.10 -2.61
CA VAL A 150 -1.39 -3.84 -1.85
C VAL A 150 -2.52 -2.99 -2.41
N SER A 151 -3.17 -2.20 -1.56
CA SER A 151 -4.12 -1.17 -2.01
C SER A 151 -3.99 0.13 -1.22
N LEU A 152 -4.29 1.25 -1.89
CA LEU A 152 -4.39 2.58 -1.29
C LEU A 152 -5.82 3.11 -1.44
N TRP A 153 -6.31 3.72 -0.38
CA TRP A 153 -7.65 4.28 -0.27
C TRP A 153 -7.59 5.72 0.21
N VAL A 154 -8.58 6.53 -0.14
CA VAL A 154 -8.79 7.92 0.32
C VAL A 154 -10.23 8.09 0.83
N LYS A 155 -10.52 9.16 1.60
CA LYS A 155 -11.79 9.39 2.32
C LYS A 155 -12.14 8.20 3.22
N VAL A 156 -11.21 7.79 4.08
CA VAL A 156 -11.37 6.57 4.88
C VAL A 156 -11.97 6.85 6.27
N ILE A 157 -12.18 8.11 6.65
CA ILE A 157 -12.65 8.46 8.00
C ILE A 157 -14.00 7.78 8.34
N ASP A 158 -14.95 7.81 7.41
CA ASP A 158 -16.27 7.17 7.56
C ASP A 158 -16.27 5.69 7.14
N ASP A 159 -15.38 5.32 6.20
CA ASP A 159 -15.31 3.99 5.59
C ASP A 159 -14.31 3.04 6.27
N LYS A 160 -13.74 3.41 7.42
CA LYS A 160 -12.62 2.69 8.05
C LYS A 160 -12.89 1.19 8.24
N TYR A 161 -14.09 0.83 8.69
CA TYR A 161 -14.46 -0.57 8.93
C TYR A 161 -14.52 -1.38 7.65
N LYS A 162 -15.01 -0.78 6.55
CA LYS A 162 -15.04 -1.41 5.23
C LYS A 162 -13.62 -1.69 4.74
N VAL A 163 -12.71 -0.72 4.89
CA VAL A 163 -11.30 -0.89 4.54
C VAL A 163 -10.66 -1.99 5.40
N MET A 164 -10.89 -1.99 6.72
CA MET A 164 -10.38 -3.03 7.62
C MET A 164 -10.89 -4.44 7.26
N LEU A 165 -12.15 -4.57 6.84
CA LEU A 165 -12.71 -5.86 6.41
C LEU A 165 -12.00 -6.41 5.17
N THR A 166 -11.54 -5.55 4.24
CA THR A 166 -10.75 -6.02 3.09
C THR A 166 -9.41 -6.63 3.51
N CYS A 167 -8.82 -6.14 4.60
CA CYS A 167 -7.60 -6.72 5.17
C CYS A 167 -7.86 -8.12 5.78
N LYS A 168 -9.04 -8.32 6.39
CA LYS A 168 -9.42 -9.59 7.03
C LYS A 168 -10.00 -10.63 6.07
N ALA A 169 -10.66 -10.20 4.98
CA ALA A 169 -11.37 -11.09 4.05
C ALA A 169 -10.46 -12.09 3.32
N ASN A 170 -9.17 -11.75 3.13
CA ASN A 170 -8.20 -12.68 2.52
C ASN A 170 -8.01 -13.95 3.37
N ASN A 171 -8.15 -13.90 4.69
CA ASN A 171 -8.08 -15.10 5.51
C ASN A 171 -9.33 -15.99 5.32
N TYR A 172 -10.53 -15.40 5.23
CA TYR A 172 -11.76 -16.19 5.05
C TYR A 172 -11.86 -16.88 3.69
N ALA A 173 -11.36 -16.26 2.61
CA ALA A 173 -11.30 -16.89 1.29
C ALA A 173 -10.27 -18.04 1.22
N ILE A 174 -9.22 -17.99 2.04
CA ILE A 174 -8.24 -19.09 2.16
C ILE A 174 -8.83 -20.23 3.02
N PHE A 175 -9.59 -19.93 4.07
CA PHE A 175 -10.28 -20.94 4.89
C PHE A 175 -11.47 -21.59 4.17
N SER A 176 -12.24 -20.87 3.35
CA SER A 176 -13.35 -21.47 2.59
C SER A 176 -12.86 -22.42 1.50
N ASN A 177 -11.75 -22.11 0.82
CA ASN A 177 -11.18 -22.98 -0.21
C ASN A 177 -10.49 -24.24 0.36
N LYS A 178 -10.07 -24.25 1.64
CA LYS A 178 -9.58 -25.46 2.30
C LYS A 178 -10.70 -26.39 2.78
N LEU A 179 -11.91 -25.87 3.05
CA LEU A 179 -13.03 -26.72 3.45
C LEU A 179 -13.63 -27.50 2.28
N PHE A 180 -13.56 -27.00 1.05
CA PHE A 180 -14.07 -27.72 -0.13
C PHE A 180 -13.20 -28.92 -0.57
N TYR A 181 -11.91 -28.96 -0.21
CA TYR A 181 -11.04 -30.11 -0.54
C TYR A 181 -11.16 -31.28 0.43
N LEU A 182 -11.68 -31.08 1.65
CA LEU A 182 -11.84 -32.14 2.64
C LEU A 182 -13.20 -32.87 2.55
N VAL A 183 -14.18 -32.33 1.80
CA VAL A 183 -15.50 -32.96 1.65
C VAL A 183 -15.55 -33.97 0.49
N PHE A 184 -14.54 -34.04 -0.37
CA PHE A 184 -14.51 -34.98 -1.51
C PHE A 184 -13.80 -36.33 -1.24
N VAL A 185 -13.38 -36.63 -0.01
CA VAL A 185 -12.67 -37.91 0.33
C VAL A 185 -13.49 -38.85 1.24
N MET A 186 -14.77 -38.55 1.54
CA MET A 186 -15.57 -39.37 2.46
C MET A 186 -16.94 -39.81 1.93
N ILE A 187 -17.09 -39.97 0.61
CA ILE A 187 -18.21 -40.74 0.03
C ILE A 187 -17.71 -41.57 -1.16
N SER A 188 -17.05 -42.68 -0.84
CA SER A 188 -16.94 -43.84 -1.74
C SER A 188 -16.67 -45.07 -0.89
N GLU A 189 -17.74 -45.70 -0.43
CA GLU A 189 -18.03 -47.14 -0.41
C GLU A 189 -19.29 -47.42 0.41
#